data_AF-A0A6U4UF96-F1
#
_entry.id   AF-A0A6U4UF96-F1
#
_cell.length_a   1.000
_cell.length_b   1.000
_cell.length_c   1.000
_cell.angle_alpha   90.00
_cell.angle_beta   90.00
_cell.angle_gamma   90.00
#
_symmetry.space_group_name_H-M   'P 1'
#
loop_
_entity.id
_entity.type
_entity.pdbx_description
1 polymer ?
#
loop_
_entity_poly.entity_id
_entity_poly.type
_entity_poly.pdbx_seq_one_letter_code
_entity_poly.pdbx_strand_id
1 'polypeptide(L)'
;GRGAGPPPNVELRHLLDSVKGKGLAIQGALGVKGGSLVYHLLFSNQGPAPLGGFAVQLNKNLLGITNQRPLEVDAHLGPLQPGANVLEVLPLTSSPEKVQEGGSLSLQVAIKNTSGVFYFEDSILLTQCLLPGPPPMDPSEYPSRWGAKSPACQAVAQLPSATSPQSVQERLAAANLTVLHKKRIESSGADAMYCCGRLVTGEVLLCEVQVLPQGGRCAVRSEKLTTSQLLATALQSVLS
;
A
#
# COMPACT_ATOMS: atom_id res chain seq x y z
N GLY A 1 17.99 24.05 10.92
CA GLY A 1 16.69 23.61 11.46
C GLY A 1 16.61 22.11 11.32
N ARG A 2 16.36 21.39 12.42
CA ARG A 2 16.28 19.93 12.40
C ARG A 2 14.99 19.52 11.66
N GLY A 3 15.12 18.93 10.48
CA GLY A 3 13.98 18.32 9.78
C GLY A 3 13.35 17.27 10.69
N ALA A 4 12.03 17.34 10.86
CA ALA A 4 11.28 16.41 11.68
C ALA A 4 11.52 14.98 11.17
N GLY A 5 11.86 14.08 12.11
CA GLY A 5 11.97 12.64 11.82
C GLY A 5 10.63 12.06 11.35
N PRO A 6 10.65 10.84 10.77
CA PRO A 6 9.43 10.17 10.34
C PRO A 6 8.43 10.04 11.50
N PRO A 7 7.11 10.12 11.23
CA PRO A 7 6.10 9.88 12.25
C PRO A 7 6.27 8.47 12.83
N PRO A 8 5.98 8.27 14.13
CA PRO A 8 6.44 7.11 14.92
C PRO A 8 5.94 5.71 14.50
N ASN A 9 5.19 5.56 13.39
CA ASN A 9 4.57 4.29 12.98
C ASN A 9 4.83 3.87 11.53
N VAL A 10 5.76 4.50 10.81
CA VAL A 10 6.14 4.06 9.45
C VAL A 10 7.54 3.45 9.49
N GLU A 11 7.62 2.12 9.49
CA GLU A 11 8.88 1.40 9.41
C GLU A 11 9.47 1.54 7.99
N LEU A 12 10.54 2.33 7.87
CA LEU A 12 11.21 2.57 6.60
C LEU A 12 12.13 1.38 6.25
N ARG A 13 11.85 0.73 5.13
CA ARG A 13 12.63 -0.39 4.62
C ARG A 13 13.85 0.11 3.86
N HIS A 14 14.96 -0.62 3.92
CA HIS A 14 16.16 -0.28 3.16
C HIS A 14 15.95 -0.61 1.68
N LEU A 15 16.01 0.41 0.80
CA LEU A 15 15.72 0.28 -0.64
C LEU A 15 16.97 0.44 -1.50
N LEU A 16 17.92 1.28 -1.09
CA LEU A 16 19.19 1.48 -1.77
C LEU A 16 20.32 1.69 -0.76
N ASP A 17 21.38 0.90 -0.92
CA ASP A 17 22.61 1.01 -0.15
C ASP A 17 23.52 2.12 -0.69
N SER A 18 24.26 2.79 0.20
CA SER A 18 25.12 3.92 -0.18
C SER A 18 26.28 3.53 -1.09
N VAL A 19 26.79 2.30 -1.01
CA VAL A 19 27.83 1.80 -1.93
C VAL A 19 27.29 1.73 -3.35
N LYS A 20 26.07 1.18 -3.52
CA LYS A 20 25.39 1.11 -4.83
C LYS A 20 24.91 2.48 -5.31
N GLY A 21 24.52 3.35 -4.38
CA GLY A 21 24.06 4.71 -4.63
C GLY A 21 25.17 5.76 -4.74
N LYS A 22 26.45 5.36 -4.80
CA LYS A 22 27.61 6.28 -4.87
C LYS A 22 27.55 7.39 -3.80
N GLY A 23 27.28 6.99 -2.56
CA GLY A 23 27.08 7.87 -1.41
C GLY A 23 25.63 8.14 -1.06
N LEU A 24 24.66 7.90 -1.95
CA LEU A 24 23.23 8.01 -1.63
C LEU A 24 22.69 6.71 -1.05
N ALA A 25 22.18 6.72 0.18
CA ALA A 25 21.32 5.66 0.69
C ALA A 25 19.85 6.09 0.67
N ILE A 26 18.94 5.14 0.45
CA ILE A 26 17.49 5.36 0.43
C ILE A 26 16.81 4.33 1.30
N GLN A 27 15.95 4.81 2.20
CA GLN A 27 14.94 3.99 2.86
C GLN A 27 13.55 4.48 2.47
N GLY A 28 12.55 3.60 2.48
CA GLY A 28 11.21 4.03 2.14
C GLY A 28 10.10 3.10 2.60
N ALA A 29 8.88 3.64 2.54
CA ALA A 29 7.64 2.94 2.81
C ALA A 29 6.47 3.65 2.15
N LEU A 30 5.50 2.89 1.64
CA LEU A 30 4.19 3.44 1.30
C LEU A 30 3.39 3.73 2.56
N GLY A 31 2.56 4.75 2.48
CA GLY A 31 1.59 5.07 3.50
C GLY A 31 0.44 5.90 2.92
N VAL A 32 -0.42 6.37 3.80
CA VAL A 32 -1.49 7.30 3.44
C VAL A 32 -1.38 8.55 4.29
N LYS A 33 -1.44 9.71 3.65
CA LYS A 33 -1.46 11.02 4.31
C LYS A 33 -2.52 11.90 3.66
N GLY A 34 -3.43 12.45 4.48
CA GLY A 34 -4.49 13.34 4.00
C GLY A 34 -5.40 12.69 2.95
N GLY A 35 -5.67 11.39 3.06
CA GLY A 35 -6.53 10.65 2.12
C GLY A 35 -5.87 10.26 0.80
N SER A 36 -4.60 10.58 0.60
CA SER A 36 -3.84 10.22 -0.61
C SER A 36 -2.75 9.20 -0.31
N LEU A 37 -2.50 8.30 -1.25
CA LEU A 37 -1.35 7.41 -1.21
C LEU A 37 -0.07 8.25 -1.28
N VAL A 38 0.90 7.96 -0.42
CA VAL A 38 2.19 8.66 -0.39
C VAL A 38 3.34 7.68 -0.31
N TYR A 39 4.49 8.11 -0.83
CA TYR A 39 5.77 7.42 -0.65
C TYR A 39 6.62 8.23 0.33
N HIS A 40 6.89 7.67 1.50
CA HIS A 40 7.92 8.18 2.40
C HIS A 40 9.28 7.72 1.90
N LEU A 41 10.16 8.66 1.55
CA LEU A 41 11.51 8.41 1.07
C LEU A 41 12.50 9.18 1.93
N LEU A 42 13.31 8.46 2.71
CA LEU A 42 14.42 9.02 3.46
C LEU A 42 15.67 8.91 2.60
N PHE A 43 16.17 10.06 2.13
CA PHE A 43 17.44 10.17 1.43
C PHE A 43 18.53 10.51 2.44
N SER A 44 19.64 9.77 2.37
CA SER A 44 20.81 9.95 3.24
C SER A 44 22.05 10.13 2.38
N ASN A 45 22.74 11.27 2.51
CA ASN A 45 24.01 11.48 1.83
C ASN A 45 25.16 11.00 2.74
N GLN A 46 25.70 9.83 2.42
CA GLN A 46 26.87 9.23 3.06
C GLN A 46 28.14 9.41 2.20
N GLY A 47 28.06 10.18 1.11
CA GLY A 47 29.19 10.52 0.26
C GLY A 47 29.89 11.82 0.68
N PRO A 48 31.02 12.15 0.04
CA PRO A 48 31.81 13.33 0.38
C PRO A 48 31.35 14.63 -0.31
N ALA A 49 30.44 14.57 -1.29
CA ALA A 49 29.99 15.72 -2.08
C ALA A 49 28.49 15.99 -1.89
N PRO A 50 28.03 17.27 -2.00
CA PRO A 50 26.61 17.59 -1.99
C PRO A 50 25.87 16.91 -3.15
N LEU A 51 24.67 16.40 -2.87
CA LEU A 51 23.79 15.77 -3.85
C LEU A 51 22.62 16.70 -4.17
N GLY A 52 22.34 16.96 -5.44
CA GLY A 52 21.19 17.77 -5.83
C GLY A 52 20.60 17.33 -7.17
N GLY A 53 19.63 18.09 -7.66
CA GLY A 53 18.95 17.77 -8.92
C GLY A 53 18.15 16.46 -8.81
N PHE A 54 17.51 16.25 -7.66
CA PHE A 54 16.77 15.02 -7.40
C PHE A 54 15.56 14.90 -8.33
N ALA A 55 15.44 13.75 -8.99
CA ALA A 55 14.28 13.41 -9.80
C ALA A 55 13.89 11.94 -9.59
N VAL A 56 12.61 11.64 -9.76
CA VAL A 56 12.04 10.30 -9.61
C VAL A 56 11.30 9.88 -10.87
N GLN A 57 11.39 8.61 -11.20
CA GLN A 57 10.53 7.97 -12.19
C GLN A 57 10.10 6.60 -11.67
N LEU A 58 8.80 6.35 -11.69
CA LEU A 58 8.23 5.02 -11.46
C LEU A 58 8.00 4.36 -12.82
N ASN A 59 8.49 3.12 -12.97
CA ASN A 59 8.14 2.28 -14.12
C ASN A 59 6.66 1.90 -14.06
N LYS A 60 6.15 1.40 -15.19
CA LYS A 60 4.81 0.83 -15.24
C LYS A 60 4.69 -0.32 -14.23
N ASN A 61 3.54 -0.44 -13.60
CA ASN A 61 3.27 -1.45 -12.57
C ASN A 61 1.79 -1.86 -12.62
N LEU A 62 1.45 -2.90 -11.86
CA LEU A 62 0.13 -3.52 -11.92
C LEU A 62 -1.04 -2.56 -11.65
N LEU A 63 -0.82 -1.55 -10.79
CA LEU A 63 -1.84 -0.60 -10.36
C LEU A 63 -1.73 0.77 -11.05
N GLY A 64 -0.81 0.93 -11.99
CA GLY A 64 -0.55 2.22 -12.64
C GLY A 64 -0.07 3.30 -11.68
N ILE A 65 0.54 2.93 -10.55
CA ILE A 65 0.99 3.89 -9.54
C ILE A 65 2.10 4.77 -10.12
N THR A 66 1.97 6.08 -9.95
CA THR A 66 2.96 7.07 -10.37
C THR A 66 2.93 8.29 -9.44
N ASN A 67 3.95 9.14 -9.52
CA ASN A 67 4.05 10.34 -8.69
C ASN A 67 3.14 11.45 -9.20
N GLN A 68 2.42 12.14 -8.30
CA GLN A 68 1.55 13.26 -8.64
C GLN A 68 2.32 14.56 -8.91
N ARG A 69 3.52 14.69 -8.33
CA ARG A 69 4.41 15.83 -8.52
C ARG A 69 5.87 15.37 -8.61
N PRO A 70 6.80 16.19 -9.13
CA PRO A 70 8.23 15.92 -9.03
C PRO A 70 8.71 15.82 -7.57
N LEU A 71 9.90 15.26 -7.35
CA LEU A 71 10.57 15.34 -6.04
C LEU A 71 10.90 16.80 -5.73
N GLU A 72 10.70 17.21 -4.47
CA GLU A 72 10.96 18.58 -4.01
C GLU A 72 12.11 18.64 -2.98
N VAL A 73 12.99 17.63 -3.00
CA VAL A 73 14.14 17.52 -2.08
C VAL A 73 14.98 18.81 -2.06
N ASP A 74 15.33 19.32 -3.24
CA ASP A 74 16.16 20.52 -3.38
C ASP A 74 15.39 21.82 -3.05
N ALA A 75 14.06 21.82 -3.24
CA ALA A 75 13.22 23.00 -3.00
C ALA A 75 13.11 23.34 -1.51
N HIS A 76 13.22 22.34 -0.63
CA HIS A 76 13.09 22.53 0.80
C HIS A 76 14.41 22.87 1.51
N LEU A 77 15.54 22.38 1.02
CA LEU A 77 16.83 22.45 1.74
C LEU A 77 18.04 22.84 0.87
N GLY A 78 17.86 23.04 -0.45
CA GLY A 78 18.99 23.06 -1.38
C GLY A 78 19.63 21.68 -1.53
N PRO A 79 20.84 21.58 -2.12
CA PRO A 79 21.53 20.31 -2.27
C PRO A 79 21.76 19.62 -0.91
N LEU A 80 21.45 18.32 -0.85
CA LEU A 80 21.64 17.47 0.31
C LEU A 80 23.13 17.34 0.64
N GLN A 81 23.56 17.96 1.74
CA GLN A 81 24.96 18.02 2.15
C GLN A 81 25.49 16.66 2.65
N PRO A 82 26.81 16.41 2.59
CA PRO A 82 27.43 15.23 3.21
C PRO A 82 27.02 15.04 4.67
N GLY A 83 26.65 13.81 5.03
CA GLY A 83 26.17 13.43 6.37
C GLY A 83 24.72 13.83 6.67
N ALA A 84 24.05 14.57 5.77
CA ALA A 84 22.68 15.01 5.98
C ALA A 84 21.64 13.98 5.50
N ASN A 85 20.44 14.09 6.07
CA ASN A 85 19.28 13.29 5.72
C ASN A 85 18.10 14.20 5.41
N VAL A 86 17.21 13.76 4.52
CA VAL A 86 15.95 14.44 4.20
C VAL A 86 14.85 13.40 3.97
N LEU A 87 13.74 13.57 4.69
CA LEU A 87 12.54 12.77 4.50
C LEU A 87 11.61 13.51 3.54
N GLU A 88 11.44 12.97 2.33
CA GLU A 88 10.46 13.44 1.37
C GLU A 88 9.18 12.61 1.48
N VAL A 89 8.03 13.27 1.42
CA VAL A 89 6.72 12.62 1.34
C VAL A 89 6.12 12.91 -0.01
N LEU A 90 6.30 11.98 -0.94
CA LEU A 90 5.91 12.11 -2.33
C LEU A 90 4.46 11.63 -2.54
N PRO A 91 3.51 12.50 -2.93
CA PRO A 91 2.15 12.06 -3.24
C PRO A 91 2.12 11.18 -4.49
N LEU A 92 1.37 10.09 -4.41
CA LEU A 92 1.20 9.10 -5.47
C LEU A 92 -0.25 9.08 -5.97
N THR A 93 -0.43 8.73 -7.24
CA THR A 93 -1.73 8.50 -7.90
C THR A 93 -1.67 7.24 -8.74
N SER A 94 -2.81 6.80 -9.25
CA SER A 94 -2.89 5.81 -10.33
C SER A 94 -3.17 6.51 -11.66
N SER A 95 -2.52 6.05 -12.74
CA SER A 95 -2.78 6.46 -14.13
C SER A 95 -2.87 5.22 -15.04
N PRO A 96 -3.90 5.10 -15.90
CA PRO A 96 -4.04 3.98 -16.84
C PRO A 96 -2.82 3.78 -17.76
N GLU A 97 -2.13 4.86 -18.15
CA GLU A 97 -0.95 4.79 -19.04
C GLU A 97 0.26 4.11 -18.38
N LYS A 98 0.26 4.06 -17.05
CA LYS A 98 1.30 3.46 -16.21
C LYS A 98 0.97 2.02 -15.82
N VAL A 99 -0.18 1.48 -16.25
CA VAL A 99 -0.54 0.09 -15.97
C VAL A 99 0.32 -0.86 -16.81
N GLN A 100 0.81 -1.92 -16.17
CA GLN A 100 1.42 -3.07 -16.84
C GLN A 100 0.73 -4.35 -16.35
N GLU A 101 -0.07 -4.95 -17.22
CA GLU A 101 -0.77 -6.19 -16.92
C GLU A 101 0.20 -7.37 -16.82
N GLY A 102 -0.09 -8.32 -15.92
CA GLY A 102 0.74 -9.50 -15.67
C GLY A 102 2.04 -9.23 -14.89
N GLY A 103 2.29 -7.99 -14.46
CA GLY A 103 3.42 -7.64 -13.60
C GLY A 103 3.25 -8.07 -12.13
N SER A 104 4.34 -8.03 -11.36
CA SER A 104 4.33 -8.17 -9.91
C SER A 104 3.71 -6.95 -9.22
N LEU A 105 3.20 -7.15 -7.99
CA LEU A 105 2.80 -6.05 -7.12
C LEU A 105 4.04 -5.44 -6.44
N SER A 106 4.83 -4.72 -7.22
CA SER A 106 6.02 -4.00 -6.78
C SER A 106 6.18 -2.68 -7.55
N LEU A 107 6.94 -1.75 -6.96
CA LEU A 107 7.32 -0.49 -7.58
C LEU A 107 8.79 -0.54 -7.96
N GLN A 108 9.08 -0.53 -9.27
CA GLN A 108 10.42 -0.28 -9.77
C GLN A 108 10.62 1.22 -9.93
N VAL A 109 11.62 1.75 -9.24
CA VAL A 109 11.85 3.19 -9.09
C VAL A 109 13.25 3.53 -9.57
N ALA A 110 13.35 4.61 -10.36
CA ALA A 110 14.60 5.26 -10.69
C ALA A 110 14.70 6.60 -9.95
N ILE A 111 15.80 6.83 -9.24
CA ILE A 111 16.14 8.11 -8.62
C ILE A 111 17.39 8.67 -9.30
N LYS A 112 17.30 9.89 -9.80
CA LYS A 112 18.42 10.63 -10.36
C LYS A 112 18.84 11.74 -9.41
N ASN A 113 20.14 12.02 -9.34
CA ASN A 113 20.72 13.24 -8.77
C ASN A 113 22.05 13.56 -9.49
N THR A 114 22.87 14.44 -8.92
CA THR A 114 24.19 14.81 -9.46
C THR A 114 25.22 13.68 -9.48
N SER A 115 25.09 12.62 -8.67
CA SER A 115 26.05 11.50 -8.64
C SER A 115 25.68 10.35 -9.59
N GLY A 116 24.44 10.30 -10.08
CA GLY A 116 24.01 9.32 -11.08
C GLY A 116 22.50 9.07 -11.13
N VAL A 117 22.14 7.93 -11.72
CA VAL A 117 20.78 7.39 -11.73
C VAL A 117 20.83 6.00 -11.08
N PHE A 118 19.96 5.77 -10.12
CA PHE A 118 19.94 4.57 -9.29
C PHE A 118 18.56 3.93 -9.35
N TYR A 119 18.55 2.59 -9.37
CA TYR A 119 17.33 1.81 -9.49
C TYR A 119 17.16 0.92 -8.27
N PHE A 120 15.93 0.80 -7.82
CA PHE A 120 15.55 -0.17 -6.80
C PHE A 120 14.11 -0.64 -7.04
N GLU A 121 13.76 -1.73 -6.37
CA GLU A 121 12.42 -2.30 -6.38
C GLU A 121 11.88 -2.33 -4.95
N ASP A 122 10.65 -1.87 -4.76
CA ASP A 122 9.94 -1.94 -3.49
C ASP A 122 8.71 -2.86 -3.62
N SER A 123 8.69 -3.97 -2.89
CA SER A 123 7.56 -4.89 -2.84
C SER A 123 6.47 -4.37 -1.92
N ILE A 124 5.22 -4.35 -2.39
CA ILE A 124 4.10 -3.70 -1.69
C ILE A 124 2.95 -4.69 -1.50
N LEU A 125 2.16 -4.48 -0.45
CA LEU A 125 0.92 -5.23 -0.21
C LEU A 125 -0.29 -4.46 -0.73
N LEU A 126 -1.31 -5.15 -1.22
CA LEU A 126 -2.48 -4.47 -1.79
C LEU A 126 -3.23 -3.62 -0.73
N THR A 127 -3.20 -4.05 0.53
CA THR A 127 -3.77 -3.29 1.66
C THR A 127 -3.09 -1.93 1.86
N GLN A 128 -1.80 -1.78 1.51
CA GLN A 128 -1.10 -0.49 1.56
C GLN A 128 -1.59 0.49 0.48
N CYS A 129 -2.27 -0.02 -0.56
CA CYS A 129 -2.81 0.78 -1.66
C CYS A 129 -4.29 1.16 -1.46
N LEU A 130 -4.90 0.78 -0.33
CA LEU A 130 -6.26 1.15 0.04
C LEU A 130 -6.27 2.54 0.67
N LEU A 131 -7.19 3.39 0.20
CA LEU A 131 -7.35 4.76 0.67
C LEU A 131 -8.38 4.80 1.82
N PRO A 132 -8.10 5.55 2.90
CA PRO A 132 -9.07 5.80 3.95
C PRO A 132 -10.16 6.75 3.45
N GLY A 133 -11.33 6.67 4.05
CA GLY A 133 -12.45 7.53 3.72
C GLY A 133 -13.77 6.95 4.22
N PRO A 134 -14.90 7.63 3.95
CA PRO A 134 -16.21 7.07 4.22
C PRO A 134 -16.41 5.77 3.42
N PRO A 135 -17.33 4.90 3.87
CA PRO A 135 -17.67 3.71 3.12
C PRO A 135 -18.04 4.06 1.67
N PRO A 136 -17.47 3.38 0.66
CA PRO A 136 -17.73 3.68 -0.75
C PRO A 136 -19.14 3.28 -1.23
N MET A 137 -19.99 2.77 -0.33
CA MET A 137 -21.35 2.30 -0.60
C MET A 137 -22.14 2.15 0.70
N ASP A 138 -23.48 2.13 0.60
CA ASP A 138 -24.36 1.79 1.71
C ASP A 138 -24.32 0.27 2.02
N PRO A 139 -24.44 -0.16 3.30
CA PRO A 139 -24.49 -1.57 3.65
C PRO A 139 -25.56 -2.38 2.90
N SER A 140 -26.71 -1.78 2.58
CA SER A 140 -27.81 -2.45 1.85
C SER A 140 -27.46 -2.81 0.41
N GLU A 141 -26.48 -2.14 -0.19
CA GLU A 141 -26.02 -2.40 -1.55
C GLU A 141 -25.07 -3.60 -1.64
N TYR A 142 -24.47 -4.03 -0.52
CA TYR A 142 -23.40 -5.03 -0.50
C TYR A 142 -23.81 -6.35 -1.18
N PRO A 143 -24.96 -6.98 -0.87
CA PRO A 143 -25.34 -8.26 -1.48
C PRO A 143 -25.45 -8.16 -3.01
N SER A 144 -26.03 -7.07 -3.51
CA SER A 144 -26.18 -6.83 -4.95
C SER A 144 -24.82 -6.65 -5.63
N ARG A 145 -23.93 -5.83 -5.06
CA ARG A 145 -22.60 -5.61 -5.64
C ARG A 145 -21.73 -6.87 -5.56
N TRP A 146 -21.81 -7.62 -4.47
CA TRP A 146 -21.12 -8.91 -4.32
C TRP A 146 -21.58 -9.91 -5.38
N GLY A 147 -22.89 -10.02 -5.60
CA GLY A 147 -23.48 -10.91 -6.60
C GLY A 147 -23.20 -10.51 -8.04
N ALA A 148 -23.03 -9.21 -8.31
CA ALA A 148 -22.69 -8.69 -9.64
C ALA A 148 -21.25 -9.01 -10.06
N LYS A 149 -20.31 -9.17 -9.11
CA LYS A 149 -18.93 -9.59 -9.41
C LYS A 149 -18.92 -11.06 -9.83
N SER A 150 -18.20 -11.35 -10.91
CA SER A 150 -18.05 -12.73 -11.42
C SER A 150 -17.49 -13.67 -10.34
N PRO A 151 -18.12 -14.83 -10.08
CA PRO A 151 -17.57 -15.85 -9.19
C PRO A 151 -16.19 -16.35 -9.62
N ALA A 152 -15.87 -16.28 -10.92
CA ALA A 152 -14.54 -16.64 -11.44
C ALA A 152 -13.44 -15.66 -11.01
N CYS A 153 -13.81 -14.46 -10.55
CA CYS A 153 -12.89 -13.46 -9.98
C CYS A 153 -12.90 -13.48 -8.45
N GLN A 154 -13.35 -14.58 -7.82
CA GLN A 154 -13.27 -14.75 -6.38
C GLN A 154 -11.95 -15.41 -5.99
N ALA A 155 -11.31 -14.87 -4.95
CA ALA A 155 -10.19 -15.53 -4.27
C ALA A 155 -10.55 -15.79 -2.81
N VAL A 156 -9.98 -16.85 -2.23
CA VAL A 156 -10.19 -17.24 -0.83
C VAL A 156 -8.83 -17.50 -0.19
N ALA A 157 -8.64 -17.05 1.05
CA ALA A 157 -7.47 -17.38 1.85
C ALA A 157 -7.88 -17.83 3.26
N GLN A 158 -7.09 -18.72 3.85
CA GLN A 158 -7.22 -19.10 5.25
C GLN A 158 -6.49 -18.08 6.13
N LEU A 159 -7.03 -17.83 7.32
CA LEU A 159 -6.54 -16.89 8.31
C LEU A 159 -6.27 -17.64 9.63
N PRO A 160 -5.18 -18.41 9.76
CA PRO A 160 -5.01 -19.36 10.85
C PRO A 160 -5.06 -18.72 12.25
N SER A 161 -4.59 -17.48 12.41
CA SER A 161 -4.56 -16.79 13.72
C SER A 161 -5.74 -15.83 13.94
N ALA A 162 -6.70 -15.76 13.01
CA ALA A 162 -7.84 -14.87 13.11
C ALA A 162 -8.91 -15.47 14.04
N THR A 163 -8.65 -15.50 15.35
CA THR A 163 -9.53 -16.13 16.36
C THR A 163 -10.39 -15.13 17.14
N SER A 164 -10.05 -13.84 17.12
CA SER A 164 -10.79 -12.78 17.82
C SER A 164 -11.48 -11.85 16.81
N PRO A 165 -12.82 -11.81 16.76
CA PRO A 165 -13.56 -10.92 15.86
C PRO A 165 -13.20 -9.44 16.10
N GLN A 166 -13.05 -9.03 17.36
CA GLN A 166 -12.67 -7.66 17.69
C GLN A 166 -11.30 -7.30 17.12
N SER A 167 -10.30 -8.15 17.37
CA SER A 167 -8.93 -7.92 16.91
C SER A 167 -8.84 -7.92 15.37
N VAL A 168 -9.61 -8.80 14.71
CA VAL A 168 -9.72 -8.82 13.24
C VAL A 168 -10.34 -7.53 12.71
N GLN A 169 -11.39 -7.01 13.35
CA GLN A 169 -11.99 -5.74 12.95
C GLN A 169 -11.01 -4.57 13.09
N GLU A 170 -10.24 -4.50 14.18
CA GLU A 170 -9.23 -3.47 14.40
C GLU A 170 -8.15 -3.51 13.30
N ARG A 171 -7.69 -4.71 12.93
CA ARG A 171 -6.71 -4.89 11.85
C ARG A 171 -7.27 -4.59 10.46
N LEU A 172 -8.55 -4.91 10.20
CA LEU A 172 -9.25 -4.50 8.98
C LEU A 172 -9.31 -2.96 8.87
N ALA A 173 -9.68 -2.28 9.95
CA ALA A 173 -9.72 -0.82 9.99
C ALA A 173 -8.33 -0.21 9.77
N ALA A 174 -7.29 -0.77 10.40
CA ALA A 174 -5.89 -0.35 10.19
C ALA A 174 -5.41 -0.55 8.74
N ALA A 175 -6.00 -1.52 8.02
CA ALA A 175 -5.76 -1.78 6.60
C ALA A 175 -6.70 -0.97 5.67
N ASN A 176 -7.40 0.05 6.18
CA ASN A 176 -8.38 0.86 5.44
C ASN A 176 -9.53 0.07 4.81
N LEU A 177 -9.92 -1.04 5.45
CA LEU A 177 -11.12 -1.81 5.10
C LEU A 177 -12.25 -1.49 6.10
N THR A 178 -13.37 -1.04 5.56
CA THR A 178 -14.55 -0.67 6.34
C THR A 178 -15.48 -1.87 6.48
N VAL A 179 -15.80 -2.25 7.71
CA VAL A 179 -16.84 -3.26 8.01
C VAL A 179 -18.21 -2.61 7.91
N LEU A 180 -19.03 -3.06 6.96
CA LEU A 180 -20.38 -2.56 6.71
C LEU A 180 -21.44 -3.28 7.53
N HIS A 181 -21.26 -4.60 7.71
CA HIS A 181 -22.22 -5.45 8.40
C HIS A 181 -21.50 -6.59 9.11
N LYS A 182 -22.09 -7.07 10.21
CA LYS A 182 -21.61 -8.23 10.95
C LYS A 182 -22.76 -9.18 11.22
N LYS A 183 -22.49 -10.48 11.11
CA LYS A 183 -23.49 -11.51 11.34
C LYS A 183 -22.85 -12.75 11.97
N ARG A 184 -23.48 -13.28 13.01
CA ARG A 184 -23.18 -14.63 13.51
C ARG A 184 -23.80 -15.65 12.56
N ILE A 185 -23.01 -16.55 12.01
CA ILE A 185 -23.46 -17.66 11.17
C ILE A 185 -23.73 -18.85 12.10
N GLU A 186 -25.00 -19.14 12.36
CA GLU A 186 -25.40 -20.20 13.30
C GLU A 186 -24.88 -21.57 12.92
N SER A 187 -24.88 -21.92 11.63
CA SER A 187 -24.49 -23.25 11.14
C SER A 187 -23.00 -23.57 11.34
N SER A 188 -22.12 -22.57 11.26
CA SER A 188 -20.67 -22.73 11.44
C SER A 188 -20.16 -22.18 12.77
N GLY A 189 -20.98 -21.42 13.49
CA GLY A 189 -20.54 -20.63 14.64
C GLY A 189 -19.53 -19.53 14.28
N ALA A 190 -19.48 -19.09 13.02
CA ALA A 190 -18.56 -18.05 12.59
C ALA A 190 -19.11 -16.65 12.88
N ASP A 191 -18.25 -15.71 13.23
CA ASP A 191 -18.54 -14.28 13.16
C ASP A 191 -18.11 -13.76 11.78
N ALA A 192 -19.08 -13.45 10.92
CA ALA A 192 -18.84 -12.91 9.59
C ALA A 192 -18.85 -11.38 9.58
N MET A 193 -17.90 -10.80 8.86
CA MET A 193 -17.77 -9.36 8.61
C MET A 193 -17.76 -9.11 7.11
N TYR A 194 -18.70 -8.27 6.66
CA TYR A 194 -18.81 -7.85 5.27
C TYR A 194 -18.14 -6.50 5.12
N CYS A 195 -17.06 -6.46 4.34
CA CYS A 195 -16.15 -5.33 4.32
C CYS A 195 -15.93 -4.82 2.89
N CYS A 196 -15.57 -3.55 2.79
CA CYS A 196 -15.19 -2.92 1.53
C CYS A 196 -14.02 -1.96 1.71
N GLY A 197 -13.32 -1.68 0.62
CA GLY A 197 -12.23 -0.70 0.58
C GLY A 197 -12.12 -0.06 -0.80
N ARG A 198 -11.57 1.15 -0.86
CA ARG A 198 -11.30 1.86 -2.11
C ARG A 198 -9.81 1.76 -2.43
N LEU A 199 -9.48 1.15 -3.56
CA LEU A 199 -8.10 1.11 -4.06
C LEU A 199 -7.69 2.47 -4.62
N VAL A 200 -6.39 2.77 -4.66
CA VAL A 200 -5.84 3.99 -5.29
C VAL A 200 -6.26 4.17 -6.76
N THR A 201 -6.63 3.09 -7.44
CA THR A 201 -7.19 3.10 -8.81
C THR A 201 -8.63 3.61 -8.87
N GLY A 202 -9.29 3.79 -7.73
CA GLY A 202 -10.71 4.12 -7.59
C GLY A 202 -11.63 2.89 -7.48
N GLU A 203 -11.14 1.68 -7.79
CA GLU A 203 -11.90 0.44 -7.68
C GLU A 203 -12.37 0.19 -6.24
N VAL A 204 -13.63 -0.23 -6.09
CA VAL A 204 -14.17 -0.69 -4.81
C VAL A 204 -14.01 -2.20 -4.72
N LEU A 205 -13.21 -2.64 -3.74
CA LEU A 205 -12.97 -4.04 -3.43
C LEU A 205 -13.95 -4.51 -2.36
N LEU A 206 -14.45 -5.75 -2.49
CA LEU A 206 -15.36 -6.36 -1.54
C LEU A 206 -14.71 -7.60 -0.93
N CYS A 207 -14.79 -7.74 0.39
CA CYS A 207 -14.38 -8.96 1.06
C CYS A 207 -15.36 -9.37 2.16
N GLU A 208 -15.48 -10.68 2.35
CA GLU A 208 -16.14 -11.30 3.49
C GLU A 208 -15.05 -11.95 4.34
N VAL A 209 -15.01 -11.64 5.64
CA VAL A 209 -14.09 -12.26 6.59
C VAL A 209 -14.90 -13.03 7.61
N GLN A 210 -14.63 -14.32 7.75
CA GLN A 210 -15.27 -15.20 8.73
C GLN A 210 -14.25 -15.59 9.80
N VAL A 211 -14.56 -15.29 11.05
CA VAL A 211 -13.78 -15.66 12.22
C VAL A 211 -14.43 -16.86 12.89
N LEU A 212 -13.67 -17.94 13.05
CA LEU A 212 -14.06 -19.19 13.69
C LEU A 212 -13.23 -19.39 14.98
N PRO A 213 -13.64 -20.28 15.89
CA PRO A 213 -12.85 -20.58 17.09
C PRO A 213 -11.42 -21.07 16.83
N GLN A 214 -11.18 -21.69 15.66
CA GLN A 214 -9.89 -22.28 15.28
C GLN A 214 -9.27 -21.60 14.04
N GLY A 215 -9.40 -20.27 13.96
CA GLY A 215 -8.87 -19.45 12.87
C GLY A 215 -9.98 -18.83 12.04
N GLY A 216 -9.73 -18.48 10.80
CA GLY A 216 -10.73 -17.84 9.96
C GLY A 216 -10.46 -18.04 8.49
N ARG A 217 -11.27 -17.40 7.67
CA ARG A 217 -11.06 -17.32 6.22
C ARG A 217 -11.54 -15.98 5.71
N CYS A 218 -10.99 -15.54 4.59
CA CYS A 218 -11.55 -14.44 3.82
C CYS A 218 -11.92 -14.91 2.41
N ALA A 219 -12.98 -14.32 1.86
CA ALA A 219 -13.30 -14.36 0.45
C ALA A 219 -13.25 -12.94 -0.10
N VAL A 220 -12.62 -12.75 -1.25
CA VAL A 220 -12.50 -11.45 -1.92
C VAL A 220 -13.10 -11.53 -3.31
N ARG A 221 -13.83 -10.48 -3.69
CA ARG A 221 -14.26 -10.25 -5.07
C ARG A 221 -13.87 -8.85 -5.55
N SER A 222 -13.43 -8.78 -6.79
CA SER A 222 -13.03 -7.57 -7.53
C SER A 222 -13.33 -7.77 -9.01
N GLU A 223 -13.02 -6.78 -9.86
CA GLU A 223 -13.22 -6.91 -11.31
C GLU A 223 -12.26 -7.92 -11.97
N LYS A 224 -11.10 -8.20 -11.34
CA LYS A 224 -10.06 -9.08 -11.89
C LYS A 224 -9.63 -10.12 -10.86
N LEU A 225 -9.53 -11.39 -11.24
CA LEU A 225 -9.07 -12.47 -10.35
C LEU A 225 -7.72 -12.13 -9.68
N THR A 226 -6.78 -11.55 -10.42
CA THR A 226 -5.46 -11.14 -9.90
C THR A 226 -5.58 -10.17 -8.73
N THR A 227 -6.46 -9.16 -8.81
CA THR A 227 -6.69 -8.21 -7.72
C THR A 227 -7.29 -8.90 -6.50
N SER A 228 -8.24 -9.81 -6.70
CA SER A 228 -8.82 -10.61 -5.61
C SER A 228 -7.77 -11.47 -4.91
N GLN A 229 -6.89 -12.14 -5.68
CA GLN A 229 -5.82 -12.97 -5.15
C GLN A 229 -4.83 -12.14 -4.32
N LEU A 230 -4.41 -10.98 -4.85
CA LEU A 230 -3.50 -10.08 -4.14
C LEU A 230 -4.09 -9.57 -2.82
N LEU A 231 -5.38 -9.21 -2.80
CA LEU A 231 -6.02 -8.79 -1.55
C LEU A 231 -6.17 -9.97 -0.59
N ALA A 232 -6.53 -11.17 -1.06
CA ALA A 232 -6.66 -12.35 -0.20
C ALA A 232 -5.32 -12.70 0.47
N THR A 233 -4.21 -12.65 -0.28
CA THR A 233 -2.85 -12.83 0.26
C THR A 233 -2.47 -11.70 1.23
N ALA A 234 -2.77 -10.45 0.90
CA ALA A 234 -2.51 -9.33 1.81
C ALA A 234 -3.34 -9.45 3.11
N LEU A 235 -4.60 -9.86 3.03
CA LEU A 235 -5.47 -10.12 4.18
C LEU A 235 -4.94 -11.27 5.04
N GLN A 236 -4.42 -12.33 4.42
CA GLN A 236 -3.74 -13.40 5.17
C GLN A 236 -2.56 -12.87 5.97
N SER A 237 -1.72 -12.01 5.38
CA SER A 237 -0.56 -11.43 6.06
C SER A 237 -0.91 -10.45 7.19
N VAL A 238 -2.01 -9.70 7.08
CA VAL A 238 -2.36 -8.66 8.07
C VAL A 238 -3.35 -9.15 9.12
N LEU A 239 -4.09 -10.23 8.88
CA LEU A 239 -5.10 -10.75 9.82
C LEU A 239 -4.66 -12.00 10.58
N SER A 240 -3.64 -12.72 10.08
CA SER A 240 -2.99 -13.85 10.77
C SER A 240 -1.86 -13.36 11.68
#